data_AF-A0A8S3QY25-F1
#
_entry.id   AF-A0A8S3QY25-F1
#
_cell.length_a   1.000
_cell.length_b   1.000
_cell.length_c   1.000
_cell.angle_alpha   90.00
_cell.angle_beta   90.00
_cell.angle_gamma   90.00
#
_symmetry.space_group_name_H-M   'P 1'
#
loop_
_entity.id
_entity.type
_entity.pdbx_description
1 polymer ?
#
loop_
_entity_poly.entity_id
_entity_poly.type
_entity_poly.pdbx_seq_one_letter_code
_entity_poly.pdbx_strand_id
1 'polypeptide(L)'
;MKLHKTFIFQSDVTKTRGLKNLSECSSIISESSMEFLSQESSSSFQLINDFHHVNEFLQAVGMRCFSEEERSSWNMYSKSSKSVYCNRLLEIMKKIITTVFPQDIEDVLHSVTNLLSSNDQEQKPPVLPTGSFGPLVDSFKKAESWRHKRQILSFLTQTMSYNQVSEMLPDVSENKYYAAKSHAKIVGPGLPLTTSSTRQRMDPVKLDNFLDFITSSHVVRDLPYGERKIKMSDGTVHEMPNVVRCMGSSDVIQQYKVYCSENNLCPLGKNFRKTLLVIFGQL
;
A
#
# COMPACT_ATOMS: atom_id res chain seq x y z
N MET A 1 -67.61 3.51 -2.13
CA MET A 1 -68.26 2.30 -1.57
C MET A 1 -67.20 1.21 -1.41
N LYS A 2 -67.07 0.67 -0.19
CA LYS A 2 -66.32 -0.54 0.26
C LYS A 2 -64.80 -0.52 -0.03
N LEU A 3 -63.91 0.01 0.83
CA LEU A 3 -63.50 -0.32 2.22
C LEU A 3 -62.92 -1.73 2.46
N HIS A 4 -61.77 -1.70 3.16
CA HIS A 4 -61.05 -2.73 3.93
C HIS A 4 -60.14 -3.70 3.14
N LYS A 5 -58.89 -3.99 3.56
CA LYS A 5 -58.33 -4.06 4.93
C LYS A 5 -56.80 -3.84 4.94
N THR A 6 -56.37 -2.95 5.83
CA THR A 6 -55.02 -2.83 6.42
C THR A 6 -54.75 -3.98 7.39
N PHE A 7 -53.49 -4.39 7.59
CA PHE A 7 -53.00 -4.84 8.90
C PHE A 7 -51.49 -4.60 9.05
N ILE A 8 -51.15 -3.71 9.98
CA ILE A 8 -49.87 -3.57 10.67
C ILE A 8 -50.01 -4.35 11.99
N PHE A 9 -48.94 -4.97 12.51
CA PHE A 9 -48.70 -5.02 13.96
C PHE A 9 -47.21 -5.24 14.28
N GLN A 10 -46.64 -4.31 15.05
CA GLN A 10 -45.41 -4.47 15.84
C GLN A 10 -45.73 -5.22 17.15
N SER A 11 -44.75 -5.90 17.75
CA SER A 11 -44.60 -5.89 19.21
C SER A 11 -43.19 -6.30 19.65
N ASP A 12 -42.55 -5.39 20.39
CA ASP A 12 -41.48 -5.64 21.37
C ASP A 12 -41.87 -6.67 22.43
N VAL A 13 -40.89 -7.17 23.22
CA VAL A 13 -40.87 -7.14 24.70
C VAL A 13 -39.67 -7.93 25.26
N THR A 14 -38.76 -7.17 25.88
CA THR A 14 -37.95 -7.36 27.11
C THR A 14 -37.77 -8.78 27.73
N LYS A 15 -36.58 -9.11 28.27
CA LYS A 15 -36.21 -8.95 29.72
C LYS A 15 -34.89 -9.67 30.12
N THR A 16 -33.96 -8.87 30.66
CA THR A 16 -33.21 -9.00 31.94
C THR A 16 -32.38 -10.23 32.35
N ARG A 17 -31.15 -9.90 32.80
CA ARG A 17 -30.43 -10.31 34.03
C ARG A 17 -30.07 -11.81 34.15
N GLY A 18 -28.88 -12.24 34.55
CA GLY A 18 -27.72 -11.61 35.15
C GLY A 18 -27.03 -12.64 36.07
N LEU A 19 -25.69 -12.69 35.98
CA LEU A 19 -24.72 -13.02 37.04
C LEU A 19 -24.54 -14.47 37.58
N LYS A 20 -23.23 -14.79 37.69
CA LYS A 20 -22.51 -15.77 38.54
C LYS A 20 -22.31 -17.15 37.91
N ASN A 21 -21.11 -17.49 37.44
CA ASN A 21 -19.81 -17.76 38.10
C ASN A 21 -19.65 -19.21 38.58
N LEU A 22 -18.41 -19.67 38.40
CA LEU A 22 -17.68 -20.70 39.15
C LEU A 22 -17.82 -22.17 38.68
N SER A 23 -16.70 -22.63 38.11
CA SER A 23 -15.96 -23.84 38.48
C SER A 23 -16.74 -25.15 38.66
N GLU A 24 -16.50 -26.05 37.70
CA GLU A 24 -16.61 -27.52 37.68
C GLU A 24 -17.06 -27.81 36.23
N CYS A 25 -16.22 -28.32 35.35
CA CYS A 25 -15.80 -29.70 35.36
C CYS A 25 -14.39 -29.85 34.76
N SER A 26 -13.44 -30.25 35.59
CA SER A 26 -12.43 -31.20 35.16
C SER A 26 -13.12 -32.57 34.97
N SER A 27 -12.59 -33.36 34.03
CA SER A 27 -12.73 -34.82 33.97
C SER A 27 -14.01 -35.38 33.33
N ILE A 28 -14.11 -35.37 32.00
CA ILE A 28 -14.57 -36.55 31.24
C ILE A 28 -13.75 -36.64 29.95
N ILE A 29 -12.66 -37.41 30.00
CA ILE A 29 -12.05 -38.02 28.82
C ILE A 29 -12.99 -39.16 28.42
N SER A 30 -13.63 -39.05 27.26
CA SER A 30 -14.29 -40.16 26.59
C SER A 30 -13.51 -40.49 25.33
N GLU A 31 -12.77 -41.60 25.40
CA GLU A 31 -12.14 -42.31 24.29
C GLU A 31 -13.19 -42.70 23.22
N SER A 32 -13.48 -41.84 22.23
CA SER A 32 -14.28 -42.30 21.08
C SER A 32 -14.24 -41.42 19.82
N SER A 33 -13.20 -40.60 19.62
CA SER A 33 -13.06 -39.86 18.35
C SER A 33 -11.64 -39.86 17.81
N MET A 34 -10.87 -40.85 18.24
CA MET A 34 -9.52 -41.14 17.75
C MET A 34 -9.66 -42.02 16.50
N GLU A 35 -9.82 -41.42 15.32
CA GLU A 35 -9.31 -42.01 14.06
C GLU A 35 -9.27 -41.07 12.85
N PHE A 36 -9.47 -39.75 13.00
CA PHE A 36 -9.45 -38.83 11.83
C PHE A 36 -8.60 -37.54 11.97
N LEU A 37 -7.82 -37.35 13.05
CA LEU A 37 -7.08 -36.09 13.30
C LEU A 37 -5.63 -36.29 13.75
N SER A 38 -4.86 -37.13 13.06
CA SER A 38 -3.50 -37.49 13.50
C SER A 38 -2.36 -36.75 12.78
N GLN A 39 -2.61 -35.77 11.90
CA GLN A 39 -1.52 -35.14 11.13
C GLN A 39 -1.39 -33.61 11.28
N GLU A 40 -2.45 -32.86 11.61
CA GLU A 40 -2.34 -31.39 11.77
C GLU A 40 -2.08 -30.94 13.23
N SER A 41 -2.39 -31.77 14.22
CA SER A 41 -2.28 -31.40 15.64
C SER A 41 -0.82 -31.30 16.12
N SER A 42 0.04 -32.25 15.75
CA SER A 42 1.42 -32.33 16.29
C SER A 42 2.31 -31.12 16.01
N SER A 43 2.16 -30.45 14.86
CA SER A 43 3.01 -29.29 14.51
C SER A 43 2.68 -28.04 15.32
N SER A 44 1.39 -27.81 15.59
CA SER A 44 0.91 -26.67 16.37
C SER A 44 1.30 -26.77 17.85
N PHE A 45 1.22 -27.97 18.44
CA PHE A 45 1.66 -28.22 19.82
C PHE A 45 3.18 -28.08 19.97
N GLN A 46 3.96 -28.51 18.97
CA GLN A 46 5.41 -28.35 19.00
C GLN A 46 5.83 -26.88 19.02
N LEU A 47 5.22 -26.04 18.17
CA LEU A 47 5.49 -24.59 18.14
C LEU A 47 5.15 -23.88 19.46
N ILE A 48 4.14 -24.36 20.19
CA ILE A 48 3.76 -23.81 21.50
C ILE A 48 4.82 -24.18 22.55
N ASN A 49 5.29 -25.42 22.57
CA ASN A 49 6.35 -25.86 23.47
C ASN A 49 7.68 -25.16 23.19
N ASP A 50 8.07 -25.02 21.91
CA ASP A 50 9.32 -24.35 21.53
C ASP A 50 9.34 -22.88 21.98
N PHE A 51 8.20 -22.19 21.93
CA PHE A 51 8.07 -20.82 22.42
C PHE A 51 8.19 -20.71 23.95
N HIS A 52 7.68 -21.70 24.68
CA HIS A 52 7.87 -21.77 26.13
C HIS A 52 9.36 -21.91 26.46
N HIS A 53 10.09 -22.79 25.77
CA HIS A 53 11.53 -22.95 25.96
C HIS A 53 12.34 -21.70 25.62
N VAL A 54 11.96 -20.95 24.59
CA VAL A 54 12.57 -19.65 24.29
C VAL A 54 12.34 -18.66 25.43
N ASN A 55 11.12 -18.59 25.97
CA ASN A 55 10.81 -17.69 27.08
C ASN A 55 11.54 -18.08 28.37
N GLU A 56 11.72 -19.37 28.63
CA GLU A 56 12.50 -19.91 29.74
C GLU A 56 13.98 -19.49 29.62
N PHE A 57 14.57 -19.63 28.43
CA PHE A 57 15.93 -19.16 28.15
C PHE A 57 16.06 -17.64 28.37
N LEU A 58 15.11 -16.85 27.87
CA LEU A 58 15.13 -15.40 28.04
C LEU A 58 15.05 -14.99 29.52
N GLN A 59 14.26 -15.71 30.32
CA GLN A 59 14.17 -15.48 31.75
C GLN A 59 15.49 -15.78 32.46
N ALA A 60 16.17 -16.88 32.09
CA ALA A 60 17.48 -17.24 32.63
C ALA A 60 18.57 -16.20 32.29
N VAL A 61 18.49 -15.58 31.11
CA VAL A 61 19.42 -14.53 30.65
C VAL A 61 19.05 -13.13 31.18
N GLY A 62 17.91 -12.98 31.84
CA GLY A 62 17.43 -11.71 32.40
C GLY A 62 16.83 -10.76 31.35
N MET A 63 16.36 -11.30 30.22
CA MET A 63 15.69 -10.55 29.15
C MET A 63 14.16 -10.60 29.33
N ARG A 64 13.45 -9.61 28.79
CA ARG A 64 11.98 -9.60 28.78
C ARG A 64 11.46 -10.75 27.91
N CYS A 65 10.60 -11.61 28.47
CA CYS A 65 9.93 -12.69 27.73
C CYS A 65 8.96 -12.14 26.67
N PHE A 66 8.66 -12.94 25.65
CA PHE A 66 7.67 -12.58 24.64
C PHE A 66 6.25 -12.80 25.16
N SER A 67 5.36 -11.85 24.86
CA SER A 67 3.93 -11.97 25.16
C SER A 67 3.20 -12.73 24.05
N GLU A 68 2.07 -13.36 24.39
CA GLU A 68 1.29 -14.13 23.42
C GLU A 68 0.72 -13.24 22.29
N GLU A 69 0.47 -11.96 22.59
CA GLU A 69 0.08 -10.92 21.63
C GLU A 69 1.17 -10.61 20.59
N GLU A 70 2.44 -10.80 20.93
CA GLU A 70 3.58 -10.53 20.04
C GLU A 70 3.70 -11.58 18.92
N ARG A 71 2.99 -12.72 19.04
CA ARG A 71 2.84 -13.74 17.98
C ARG A 71 1.91 -13.31 16.83
N SER A 72 1.35 -12.10 16.90
CA SER A 72 0.55 -11.53 15.82
C SER A 72 1.32 -11.47 14.49
N SER A 73 0.58 -11.52 13.37
CA SER A 73 1.17 -11.48 12.03
C SER A 73 2.10 -10.28 11.85
N TRP A 74 3.32 -10.51 11.36
CA TRP A 74 4.34 -9.49 11.09
C TRP A 74 3.81 -8.30 10.27
N ASN A 75 2.80 -8.53 9.41
CA ASN A 75 2.22 -7.52 8.55
C ASN A 75 1.33 -6.50 9.28
N MET A 76 0.89 -6.80 10.50
CA MET A 76 0.01 -5.92 11.28
C MET A 76 0.77 -4.84 12.06
N TYR A 77 2.09 -4.94 12.16
CA TYR A 77 2.91 -3.97 12.91
C TYR A 77 3.23 -2.71 12.11
N SER A 78 3.22 -1.56 12.80
CA SER A 78 3.69 -0.28 12.27
C SER A 78 5.21 -0.30 11.97
N LYS A 79 5.70 0.63 11.14
CA LYS A 79 7.15 0.72 10.82
C LYS A 79 8.02 0.90 12.06
N SER A 80 7.59 1.73 13.01
CA SER A 80 8.32 1.94 14.27
C SER A 80 8.30 0.68 15.14
N SER A 81 7.15 0.01 15.28
CA SER A 81 7.02 -1.24 16.03
C SER A 81 7.90 -2.36 15.46
N LYS A 82 8.00 -2.49 14.14
CA LYS A 82 8.90 -3.45 13.47
C LYS A 82 10.36 -3.21 13.82
N SER A 83 10.81 -1.96 13.79
CA SER A 83 12.19 -1.60 14.14
C SER A 83 12.52 -1.94 15.59
N VAL A 84 11.60 -1.67 16.53
CA VAL A 84 11.76 -2.02 17.94
C VAL A 84 11.90 -3.54 18.12
N TYR A 85 11.06 -4.32 17.42
CA TYR A 85 11.12 -5.78 17.48
C TYR A 85 12.43 -6.32 16.86
N CYS A 86 12.88 -5.79 15.72
CA CYS A 86 14.15 -6.17 15.12
C CYS A 86 15.33 -5.87 16.04
N ASN A 87 15.38 -4.69 16.66
CA ASN A 87 16.44 -4.35 17.62
C ASN A 87 16.44 -5.31 18.81
N ARG A 88 15.25 -5.66 19.32
CA ARG A 88 15.10 -6.63 20.41
C ARG A 88 15.60 -8.02 20.01
N LEU A 89 15.25 -8.50 18.80
CA LEU A 89 15.76 -9.79 18.30
C LEU A 89 17.29 -9.78 18.11
N LEU A 90 17.86 -8.66 17.66
CA LEU A 90 19.30 -8.49 17.57
C LEU A 90 19.97 -8.59 18.95
N GLU A 91 19.40 -7.98 19.98
CA GLU A 91 19.89 -8.10 21.36
C GLU A 91 19.84 -9.55 21.86
N ILE A 92 18.75 -10.27 21.56
CA ILE A 92 18.61 -11.68 21.91
C ILE A 92 19.66 -12.53 21.20
N MET A 93 19.87 -12.35 19.89
CA MET A 93 20.92 -13.06 19.16
C MET A 93 22.31 -12.77 19.72
N LYS A 94 22.62 -11.50 20.03
CA LYS A 94 23.87 -11.13 20.69
C LYS A 94 24.04 -11.88 22.01
N LYS A 95 22.99 -11.97 22.82
CA LYS A 95 23.03 -12.70 24.10
C LYS A 95 23.22 -14.19 23.91
N ILE A 96 22.52 -14.83 22.98
CA ILE A 96 22.74 -16.25 22.64
C ILE A 96 24.21 -16.47 22.25
N ILE A 97 24.75 -15.64 21.38
CA ILE A 97 26.14 -15.76 20.94
C ILE A 97 27.10 -15.53 22.12
N THR A 98 26.83 -14.59 23.02
CA THR A 98 27.64 -14.42 24.23
C THR A 98 27.61 -15.64 25.16
N THR A 99 26.52 -16.41 25.17
CA THR A 99 26.42 -17.64 25.98
C THR A 99 27.18 -18.82 25.37
N VAL A 100 27.27 -18.90 24.04
CA VAL A 100 27.93 -20.00 23.33
C VAL A 100 29.42 -19.70 23.08
N PHE A 101 29.74 -18.46 22.71
CA PHE A 101 31.07 -17.98 22.34
C PHE A 101 31.39 -16.68 23.09
N PRO A 102 31.97 -16.75 24.30
CA PRO A 102 32.23 -15.57 25.11
C PRO A 102 33.40 -14.71 24.62
N GLN A 103 34.32 -15.25 23.80
CA GLN A 103 35.51 -14.53 23.35
C GLN A 103 35.35 -13.90 21.96
N ASP A 104 34.65 -14.57 21.02
CA ASP A 104 34.60 -14.16 19.61
C ASP A 104 33.17 -13.78 19.18
N ILE A 105 32.54 -12.87 19.91
CA ILE A 105 31.13 -12.49 19.69
C ILE A 105 30.93 -11.81 18.33
N GLU A 106 31.81 -10.87 17.97
CA GLU A 106 31.66 -10.05 16.76
C GLU A 106 31.93 -10.85 15.48
N ASP A 107 32.93 -11.74 15.50
CA ASP A 107 33.31 -12.56 14.34
C ASP A 107 32.23 -13.59 13.99
N VAL A 108 31.63 -14.21 15.01
CA VAL A 108 30.51 -15.14 14.85
C VAL A 108 29.28 -14.42 14.33
N LEU A 109 28.95 -13.24 14.90
CA LEU A 109 27.85 -12.41 14.40
C LEU A 109 28.04 -12.05 12.94
N HIS A 110 29.23 -11.57 12.55
CA HIS A 110 29.54 -11.17 11.19
C HIS A 110 29.42 -12.36 10.21
N SER A 111 29.89 -13.54 10.64
CA SER A 111 29.78 -14.79 9.89
C SER A 111 28.33 -15.19 9.65
N VAL A 112 27.49 -15.15 10.70
CA VAL A 112 26.05 -15.47 10.60
C VAL A 112 25.33 -14.47 9.70
N THR A 113 25.59 -13.17 9.84
CA THR A 113 24.97 -12.14 8.99
C THR A 113 25.36 -12.28 7.51
N ASN A 114 26.60 -12.69 7.24
CA ASN A 114 27.07 -12.94 5.87
C ASN A 114 26.37 -14.14 5.23
N LEU A 115 26.18 -15.23 5.99
CA LEU A 115 25.44 -16.40 5.53
C LEU A 115 23.98 -16.05 5.19
N LEU A 116 23.32 -15.29 6.06
CA LEU A 116 21.94 -14.84 5.82
C LEU A 116 21.84 -13.91 4.61
N SER A 117 22.77 -12.98 4.45
CA SER A 117 22.80 -12.05 3.31
C SER A 117 23.12 -12.74 1.98
N SER A 118 23.79 -13.90 2.02
CA SER A 118 24.13 -14.69 0.84
C SER A 118 22.93 -15.49 0.31
N ASN A 119 21.96 -15.82 1.18
CA ASN A 119 20.74 -16.54 0.81
C ASN A 119 19.73 -15.66 0.06
N ASP A 120 19.87 -14.32 0.10
CA ASP A 120 19.05 -13.36 -0.66
C ASP A 120 19.58 -13.11 -2.10
N GLN A 121 20.55 -13.90 -2.59
CA GLN A 121 21.00 -13.84 -4.00
C GLN A 121 20.08 -14.58 -4.98
N GLU A 122 18.79 -14.77 -4.67
CA GLU A 122 17.79 -15.00 -5.71
C GLU A 122 17.17 -13.66 -6.13
N GLN A 123 17.47 -13.26 -7.37
CA GLN A 123 17.11 -12.01 -8.06
C GLN A 123 18.03 -10.81 -7.85
N LYS A 124 19.34 -11.02 -8.01
CA LYS A 124 20.18 -9.98 -8.61
C LYS A 124 19.86 -9.92 -10.12
N PRO A 125 19.29 -8.84 -10.67
CA PRO A 125 19.20 -8.68 -12.12
C PRO A 125 20.61 -8.77 -12.71
N PRO A 126 20.74 -9.26 -13.96
CA PRO A 126 22.03 -9.65 -14.53
C PRO A 126 23.04 -8.53 -14.32
N VAL A 127 24.19 -8.90 -13.75
CA VAL A 127 25.38 -8.05 -13.69
C VAL A 127 25.73 -7.72 -15.14
N LEU A 128 25.21 -6.59 -15.62
CA LEU A 128 25.76 -5.91 -16.77
C LEU A 128 27.21 -5.58 -16.40
N PRO A 129 28.15 -5.76 -17.33
CA PRO A 129 29.57 -5.70 -17.03
C PRO A 129 29.87 -4.38 -16.35
N THR A 130 30.80 -4.42 -15.41
CA THR A 130 31.49 -3.32 -14.73
C THR A 130 32.24 -2.45 -15.76
N GLY A 131 31.53 -1.99 -16.78
CA GLY A 131 31.97 -1.15 -17.87
C GLY A 131 31.74 0.29 -17.48
N SER A 132 32.73 1.13 -17.76
CA SER A 132 32.73 2.56 -17.50
C SER A 132 31.37 3.21 -17.81
N PHE A 133 30.71 3.75 -16.78
CA PHE A 133 29.48 4.53 -16.92
C PHE A 133 29.72 5.93 -17.52
N GLY A 134 30.95 6.26 -17.90
CA GLY A 134 31.35 7.54 -18.48
C GLY A 134 30.41 8.04 -19.60
N PRO A 135 30.09 7.22 -20.63
CA PRO A 135 29.20 7.65 -21.71
C PRO A 135 27.77 7.99 -21.23
N LEU A 136 27.28 7.32 -20.18
CA LEU A 136 25.96 7.63 -19.60
C LEU A 136 25.99 8.93 -18.80
N VAL A 137 27.07 9.18 -18.06
CA VAL A 137 27.31 10.43 -17.34
C VAL A 137 27.41 11.60 -18.32
N ASP A 138 28.13 11.43 -19.43
CA ASP A 138 28.25 12.45 -20.48
C ASP A 138 26.91 12.71 -21.18
N SER A 139 26.16 11.65 -21.46
CA SER A 139 24.79 11.76 -22.01
C SER A 139 23.85 12.49 -21.05
N PHE A 140 23.99 12.26 -19.73
CA PHE A 140 23.21 12.95 -18.71
C PHE A 140 23.53 14.46 -18.66
N LYS A 141 24.82 14.82 -18.75
CA LYS A 141 25.27 16.22 -18.78
C LYS A 141 24.78 16.95 -20.04
N LYS A 142 24.75 16.27 -21.18
CA LYS A 142 24.30 16.84 -22.46
C LYS A 142 22.77 16.95 -22.60
N ALA A 143 22.00 16.14 -21.89
CA ALA A 143 20.54 16.17 -21.97
C ALA A 143 19.96 17.50 -21.46
N GLU A 144 19.06 18.12 -22.21
CA GLU A 144 18.40 19.38 -21.80
C GLU A 144 17.16 19.13 -20.94
N SER A 145 16.36 18.13 -21.31
CA SER A 145 15.10 17.83 -20.61
C SER A 145 15.31 16.90 -19.42
N TRP A 146 14.64 17.22 -18.30
CA TRP A 146 14.57 16.32 -17.15
C TRP A 146 14.02 14.93 -17.51
N ARG A 147 13.10 14.83 -18.50
CA ARG A 147 12.57 13.52 -18.93
C ARG A 147 13.67 12.61 -19.47
N HIS A 148 14.54 13.15 -20.34
CA HIS A 148 15.70 12.43 -20.87
C HIS A 148 16.74 12.14 -19.78
N LYS A 149 17.04 13.13 -18.92
CA LYS A 149 17.91 12.93 -17.75
C LYS A 149 17.43 11.80 -16.85
N ARG A 150 16.13 11.73 -16.59
CA ARG A 150 15.52 10.70 -15.73
C ARG A 150 15.59 9.31 -16.37
N GLN A 151 15.45 9.20 -17.69
CA GLN A 151 15.63 7.93 -18.40
C GLN A 151 17.08 7.42 -18.28
N ILE A 152 18.05 8.29 -18.53
CA ILE A 152 19.48 7.95 -18.39
C ILE A 152 19.82 7.60 -16.94
N LEU A 153 19.35 8.40 -15.99
CA LEU A 153 19.56 8.17 -14.56
C LEU A 153 18.91 6.86 -14.08
N SER A 154 17.79 6.45 -14.68
CA SER A 154 17.10 5.20 -14.32
C SER A 154 17.95 3.96 -14.59
N PHE A 155 18.84 3.98 -15.59
CA PHE A 155 19.84 2.92 -15.78
C PHE A 155 20.84 2.88 -14.63
N LEU A 156 21.39 4.04 -14.23
CA LEU A 156 22.38 4.12 -13.15
C LEU A 156 21.79 3.68 -11.81
N THR A 157 20.50 3.95 -11.55
CA THR A 157 19.85 3.56 -10.28
C THR A 157 19.69 2.05 -10.09
N GLN A 158 19.84 1.25 -11.17
CA GLN A 158 19.79 -0.21 -11.07
C GLN A 158 21.09 -0.81 -10.58
N THR A 159 22.21 -0.15 -10.85
CA THR A 159 23.56 -0.65 -10.50
C THR A 159 24.15 0.07 -9.31
N MET A 160 23.76 1.32 -9.05
CA MET A 160 24.44 2.21 -8.10
C MET A 160 23.50 2.79 -7.05
N SER A 161 24.04 2.96 -5.84
CA SER A 161 23.38 3.66 -4.73
C SER A 161 23.43 5.19 -4.93
N TYR A 162 22.63 5.93 -4.16
CA TYR A 162 22.60 7.39 -4.25
C TYR A 162 23.99 8.02 -4.04
N ASN A 163 24.75 7.53 -3.05
CA ASN A 163 26.08 8.07 -2.73
C ASN A 163 27.04 7.96 -3.92
N GLN A 164 27.06 6.81 -4.60
CA GLN A 164 27.90 6.57 -5.79
C GLN A 164 27.50 7.45 -6.97
N VAL A 165 26.19 7.67 -7.17
CA VAL A 165 25.70 8.56 -8.23
C VAL A 165 26.02 10.02 -7.91
N SER A 166 25.93 10.42 -6.63
CA SER A 166 26.23 11.78 -6.19
C SER A 166 27.70 12.16 -6.39
N GLU A 167 28.62 11.19 -6.28
CA GLU A 167 30.04 11.40 -6.57
C GLU A 167 30.29 11.70 -8.06
N MET A 168 29.58 11.02 -8.96
CA MET A 168 29.73 11.21 -10.41
C MET A 168 28.93 12.41 -10.95
N LEU A 169 27.80 12.72 -10.31
CA LEU A 169 26.82 13.71 -10.75
C LEU A 169 26.31 14.53 -9.55
N PRO A 170 27.07 15.55 -9.10
CA PRO A 170 26.70 16.38 -7.95
C PRO A 170 25.42 17.20 -8.17
N ASP A 171 25.01 17.43 -9.42
CA ASP A 171 23.78 18.17 -9.77
C ASP A 171 22.47 17.39 -9.48
N VAL A 172 22.58 16.11 -9.15
CA VAL A 172 21.44 15.22 -8.93
C VAL A 172 21.04 15.23 -7.46
N SER A 173 19.89 15.82 -7.16
CA SER A 173 19.31 15.72 -5.82
C SER A 173 18.77 14.31 -5.53
N GLU A 174 18.69 13.96 -4.25
CA GLU A 174 18.12 12.70 -3.77
C GLU A 174 16.71 12.44 -4.33
N ASN A 175 15.86 13.48 -4.39
CA ASN A 175 14.53 13.40 -4.99
C ASN A 175 14.56 12.98 -6.46
N LYS A 176 15.52 13.51 -7.24
CA LYS A 176 15.71 13.18 -8.65
C LYS A 176 16.18 11.74 -8.82
N TYR A 177 17.05 11.27 -7.93
CA TYR A 177 17.50 9.87 -7.89
C TYR A 177 16.32 8.91 -7.62
N TYR A 178 15.54 9.14 -6.58
CA TYR A 178 14.40 8.25 -6.28
C TYR A 178 13.30 8.34 -7.33
N ALA A 179 13.08 9.51 -7.95
CA ALA A 179 12.17 9.63 -9.08
C ALA A 179 12.61 8.76 -10.28
N ALA A 180 13.92 8.69 -10.56
CA ALA A 180 14.46 7.82 -11.60
C ALA A 180 14.40 6.33 -11.21
N LYS A 181 14.67 6.00 -9.95
CA LYS A 181 14.53 4.62 -9.42
C LYS A 181 13.08 4.13 -9.47
N SER A 182 12.14 4.99 -9.12
CA SER A 182 10.70 4.71 -9.27
C SER A 182 10.31 4.54 -10.73
N HIS A 183 10.86 5.37 -11.62
CA HIS A 183 10.62 5.24 -13.05
C HIS A 183 11.09 3.89 -13.60
N ALA A 184 12.30 3.45 -13.20
CA ALA A 184 12.84 2.15 -13.58
C ALA A 184 11.93 0.99 -13.15
N LYS A 185 11.28 1.10 -11.98
CA LYS A 185 10.33 0.10 -11.48
C LYS A 185 9.00 0.07 -12.24
N ILE A 186 8.47 1.22 -12.63
CA ILE A 186 7.14 1.33 -13.24
C ILE A 186 7.19 1.06 -14.75
N VAL A 187 8.16 1.66 -15.44
CA VAL A 187 8.24 1.68 -16.91
C VAL A 187 9.31 0.71 -17.41
N GLY A 188 10.35 0.49 -16.60
CA GLY A 188 11.59 -0.17 -16.99
C GLY A 188 12.75 0.83 -17.12
N PRO A 189 14.01 0.36 -16.95
CA PRO A 189 15.18 1.21 -17.07
C PRO A 189 15.36 1.70 -18.52
N GLY A 190 15.64 2.99 -18.68
CA GLY A 190 15.96 3.58 -19.98
C GLY A 190 14.80 3.79 -20.95
N LEU A 191 13.64 3.21 -20.67
CA LEU A 191 12.51 3.28 -21.57
C LEU A 191 11.89 4.68 -21.54
N PRO A 192 11.49 5.22 -22.70
CA PRO A 192 10.78 6.49 -22.70
C PRO A 192 9.44 6.34 -21.98
N LEU A 193 9.07 7.36 -21.21
CA LEU A 193 7.67 7.48 -20.82
C LEU A 193 6.85 7.58 -22.10
N THR A 194 5.98 6.61 -22.33
CA THR A 194 4.86 6.76 -23.25
C THR A 194 3.94 7.80 -22.64
N THR A 195 4.20 9.08 -22.92
CA THR A 195 3.19 10.11 -22.75
C THR A 195 2.16 9.91 -23.84
N SER A 196 1.35 8.86 -23.73
CA SER A 196 0.09 8.80 -24.45
C SER A 196 -0.80 9.86 -23.82
N SER A 197 -0.57 11.11 -24.20
CA SER A 197 -1.63 12.10 -24.19
C SER A 197 -2.62 11.64 -25.24
N THR A 198 -3.38 10.60 -24.89
CA THR A 198 -4.47 10.10 -25.70
C THR A 198 -5.51 11.20 -25.63
N ARG A 199 -5.41 12.18 -26.53
CA ARG A 199 -6.45 13.15 -26.79
C ARG A 199 -7.66 12.35 -27.24
N GLN A 200 -8.52 12.01 -26.29
CA GLN A 200 -9.74 11.29 -26.57
C GLN A 200 -10.73 12.31 -27.13
N ARG A 201 -11.03 12.22 -28.44
CA ARG A 201 -12.17 12.93 -29.00
C ARG A 201 -13.43 12.42 -28.31
N MET A 202 -14.13 13.33 -27.63
CA MET A 202 -15.48 13.07 -27.14
C MET A 202 -16.48 13.48 -28.21
N ASP A 203 -17.59 12.75 -28.24
CA ASP A 203 -18.75 13.09 -29.07
C ASP A 203 -19.36 14.41 -28.54
N PRO A 204 -19.42 15.48 -29.36
CA PRO A 204 -19.84 16.80 -28.92
C PRO A 204 -21.27 16.79 -28.35
N VAL A 205 -22.18 16.01 -28.95
CA VAL A 205 -23.58 15.94 -28.48
C VAL A 205 -23.66 15.35 -27.07
N LYS A 206 -22.82 14.36 -26.77
CA LYS A 206 -22.76 13.75 -25.44
C LYS A 206 -22.08 14.64 -24.42
N LEU A 207 -21.16 15.50 -24.88
CA LEU A 207 -20.53 16.50 -24.02
C LEU A 207 -21.53 17.58 -23.63
N ASP A 208 -22.30 18.11 -24.60
CA ASP A 208 -23.31 19.15 -24.34
C ASP A 208 -24.37 18.66 -23.35
N ASN A 209 -24.91 17.45 -23.55
CA ASN A 209 -25.84 16.84 -22.60
C ASN A 209 -25.27 16.70 -21.18
N PHE A 210 -23.96 16.47 -21.06
CA PHE A 210 -23.29 16.39 -19.78
C PHE A 210 -23.05 17.76 -19.17
N LEU A 211 -22.72 18.76 -19.99
CA LEU A 211 -22.61 20.16 -19.55
C LEU A 211 -23.97 20.67 -19.04
N ASP A 212 -25.06 20.36 -19.74
CA ASP A 212 -26.42 20.68 -19.29
C ASP A 212 -26.76 20.00 -17.96
N PHE A 213 -26.32 18.75 -17.78
CA PHE A 213 -26.50 18.04 -16.52
C PHE A 213 -25.73 18.68 -15.36
N ILE A 214 -24.44 18.98 -15.49
CA ILE A 214 -23.64 19.55 -14.40
C ILE A 214 -23.99 21.01 -14.09
N THR A 215 -24.57 21.73 -15.06
CA THR A 215 -25.05 23.10 -14.89
C THR A 215 -26.51 23.16 -14.42
N SER A 216 -27.23 22.02 -14.46
CA SER A 216 -28.60 21.92 -13.96
C SER A 216 -28.67 22.16 -12.46
N SER A 217 -29.72 22.88 -12.03
CA SER A 217 -30.06 23.16 -10.63
C SER A 217 -30.29 21.91 -9.78
N HIS A 218 -30.39 20.74 -10.40
CA HIS A 218 -30.58 19.45 -9.72
C HIS A 218 -29.28 18.86 -9.19
N VAL A 219 -28.14 19.19 -9.80
CA VAL A 219 -26.81 18.69 -9.41
C VAL A 219 -26.11 19.66 -8.46
N VAL A 220 -26.39 20.96 -8.57
CA VAL A 220 -25.71 22.05 -7.84
C VAL A 220 -26.22 22.23 -6.39
N ARG A 221 -27.28 21.53 -5.97
CA ARG A 221 -27.97 21.81 -4.69
C ARG A 221 -27.20 21.39 -3.43
N ASP A 222 -26.29 20.43 -3.52
CA ASP A 222 -25.64 19.82 -2.33
C ASP A 222 -24.21 20.35 -2.07
N LEU A 223 -23.78 21.42 -2.75
CA LEU A 223 -22.36 21.79 -2.79
C LEU A 223 -22.05 23.13 -2.10
N PRO A 224 -20.89 23.22 -1.41
CA PRO A 224 -20.48 24.44 -0.73
C PRO A 224 -20.15 25.55 -1.73
N TYR A 225 -20.66 26.75 -1.46
CA TYR A 225 -20.42 27.97 -2.23
C TYR A 225 -18.92 28.36 -2.23
N GLY A 226 -18.43 28.94 -3.32
CA GLY A 226 -17.08 29.49 -3.45
C GLY A 226 -16.28 28.97 -4.65
N GLU A 227 -15.13 29.62 -4.91
CA GLU A 227 -14.24 29.34 -6.05
C GLU A 227 -12.82 29.02 -5.56
N ARG A 228 -12.10 28.15 -6.28
CA ARG A 228 -10.70 27.82 -6.01
C ARG A 228 -9.87 27.91 -7.29
N LYS A 229 -8.65 28.43 -7.14
CA LYS A 229 -7.69 28.58 -8.23
C LYS A 229 -6.97 27.25 -8.50
N ILE A 230 -7.03 26.78 -9.74
CA ILE A 230 -6.32 25.61 -10.24
C ILE A 230 -5.14 26.09 -11.06
N LYS A 231 -3.94 25.61 -10.72
CA LYS A 231 -2.73 25.86 -11.51
C LYS A 231 -2.50 24.68 -12.46
N MET A 232 -2.49 24.95 -13.75
CA MET A 232 -2.17 23.97 -14.79
C MET A 232 -0.66 23.71 -14.86
N SER A 233 -0.27 22.59 -15.48
CA SER A 233 1.14 22.23 -15.74
C SER A 233 1.90 23.30 -16.53
N ASP A 234 1.16 24.08 -17.33
CA ASP A 234 1.69 25.14 -18.19
C ASP A 234 1.83 26.48 -17.44
N GLY A 235 1.54 26.48 -16.14
CA GLY A 235 1.67 27.63 -15.25
C GLY A 235 0.45 28.56 -15.23
N THR A 236 -0.52 28.35 -16.13
CA THR A 236 -1.78 29.11 -16.17
C THR A 236 -2.64 28.81 -14.95
N VAL A 237 -3.36 29.82 -14.47
CA VAL A 237 -4.24 29.70 -13.30
C VAL A 237 -5.68 29.94 -13.75
N HIS A 238 -6.55 28.95 -13.51
CA HIS A 238 -7.97 29.02 -13.83
C HIS A 238 -8.81 28.95 -12.57
N GLU A 239 -9.89 29.73 -12.52
CA GLU A 239 -10.84 29.72 -11.42
C GLU A 239 -11.90 28.64 -11.68
N MET A 240 -12.06 27.75 -10.69
CA MET A 240 -13.03 26.65 -10.76
C MET A 240 -13.96 26.73 -9.55
N PRO A 241 -15.29 26.73 -9.76
CA PRO A 241 -16.25 26.65 -8.67
C PRO A 241 -16.06 25.39 -7.82
N ASN A 242 -16.18 25.50 -6.49
CA ASN A 242 -16.14 24.37 -5.56
C ASN A 242 -17.24 23.36 -5.85
N VAL A 243 -18.37 23.82 -6.41
CA VAL A 243 -19.49 23.01 -6.91
C VAL A 243 -19.01 21.93 -7.88
N VAL A 244 -18.05 22.25 -8.75
CA VAL A 244 -17.51 21.30 -9.72
C VAL A 244 -16.58 20.33 -9.00
N ARG A 245 -15.66 20.81 -8.16
CA ARG A 245 -14.61 19.97 -7.54
C ARG A 245 -15.11 19.03 -6.42
N CYS A 246 -16.11 19.44 -5.64
CA CYS A 246 -16.51 18.74 -4.41
C CYS A 246 -17.46 17.57 -4.66
N MET A 247 -17.99 17.39 -5.87
CA MET A 247 -18.77 16.21 -6.20
C MET A 247 -17.85 14.99 -6.33
N GLY A 248 -18.17 13.91 -5.61
CA GLY A 248 -17.50 12.63 -5.78
C GLY A 248 -17.67 12.16 -7.22
N SER A 249 -16.56 11.89 -7.92
CA SER A 249 -16.63 11.44 -9.33
C SER A 249 -17.53 10.20 -9.52
N SER A 250 -17.66 9.35 -8.50
CA SER A 250 -18.58 8.22 -8.49
C SER A 250 -20.05 8.65 -8.47
N ASP A 251 -20.38 9.64 -7.64
CA ASP A 251 -21.75 10.11 -7.40
C ASP A 251 -22.28 10.86 -8.62
N VAL A 252 -21.44 11.70 -9.24
CA VAL A 252 -21.75 12.40 -10.51
C VAL A 252 -22.07 11.38 -11.61
N ILE A 253 -21.31 10.28 -11.69
CA ILE A 253 -21.55 9.24 -12.69
C ILE A 253 -22.87 8.53 -12.44
N GLN A 254 -23.21 8.25 -11.19
CA GLN A 254 -24.44 7.57 -10.83
C GLN A 254 -25.65 8.45 -11.13
N GLN A 255 -25.63 9.72 -10.71
CA GLN A 255 -26.69 10.68 -11.00
C GLN A 255 -26.84 10.93 -12.50
N TYR A 256 -25.73 11.05 -13.24
CA TYR A 256 -25.77 11.24 -14.69
C TYR A 256 -26.39 10.04 -15.41
N LYS A 257 -26.11 8.81 -14.96
CA LYS A 257 -26.75 7.61 -15.54
C LYS A 257 -28.26 7.58 -15.33
N VAL A 258 -28.71 7.97 -14.13
CA VAL A 258 -30.14 8.09 -13.82
C VAL A 258 -30.78 9.16 -14.72
N TYR A 259 -30.16 10.35 -14.81
CA TYR A 259 -30.59 11.42 -15.71
C TYR A 259 -30.67 10.99 -17.18
N CYS A 260 -29.70 10.23 -17.67
CA CYS A 260 -29.72 9.68 -19.03
C CYS A 260 -30.88 8.68 -19.23
N SER A 261 -31.19 7.85 -18.21
CA SER A 261 -32.30 6.90 -18.28
C SER A 261 -33.67 7.59 -18.28
N GLU A 262 -33.81 8.71 -17.58
CA GLU A 262 -35.05 9.48 -17.51
C GLU A 262 -35.32 10.28 -18.81
N ASN A 263 -34.26 10.79 -19.44
CA ASN A 263 -34.36 11.62 -20.65
C ASN A 263 -34.15 10.84 -21.97
N ASN A 264 -34.07 9.51 -21.92
CA ASN A 264 -33.78 8.65 -23.08
C ASN A 264 -32.47 9.01 -23.82
N LEU A 265 -31.46 9.48 -23.09
CA LEU A 265 -30.16 9.88 -23.64
C LEU A 265 -29.14 8.74 -23.54
N CYS A 266 -28.24 8.64 -24.53
CA CYS A 266 -27.12 7.71 -24.47
C CYS A 266 -26.02 8.25 -23.53
N PRO A 267 -25.64 7.52 -22.46
CA PRO A 267 -24.60 7.97 -21.54
C PRO A 267 -23.22 8.03 -22.20
N LEU A 268 -22.34 8.88 -21.66
CA LEU A 268 -20.94 8.95 -22.04
C LEU A 268 -20.25 7.59 -21.81
N GLY A 269 -19.42 7.18 -22.78
CA GLY A 269 -18.85 5.83 -22.86
C GLY A 269 -17.93 5.45 -21.67
N LYS A 270 -17.42 4.21 -21.67
CA LYS A 270 -16.65 3.59 -20.57
C LYS A 270 -15.47 4.42 -20.02
N ASN A 271 -14.94 5.36 -20.80
CA ASN A 271 -13.85 6.25 -20.39
C ASN A 271 -14.30 7.53 -19.66
N PHE A 272 -15.61 7.77 -19.52
CA PHE A 272 -16.19 8.92 -18.82
C PHE A 272 -15.66 9.06 -17.39
N ARG A 273 -15.54 7.94 -16.66
CA ARG A 273 -14.97 7.93 -15.31
C ARG A 273 -13.53 8.47 -15.28
N LYS A 274 -12.71 8.09 -16.25
CA LYS A 274 -11.31 8.54 -16.35
C LYS A 274 -11.25 10.03 -16.65
N THR A 275 -12.11 10.53 -17.54
CA THR A 275 -12.17 11.96 -17.87
C THR A 275 -12.69 12.79 -16.70
N LEU A 276 -13.72 12.33 -15.98
CA LEU A 276 -14.20 13.01 -14.79
C LEU A 276 -13.15 13.05 -13.67
N LEU A 277 -12.39 11.98 -13.47
CA LEU A 277 -11.29 11.98 -12.51
C LEU A 277 -10.21 13.02 -12.85
N VAL A 278 -9.93 13.20 -14.15
CA VAL A 278 -8.99 14.23 -14.65
C VAL A 278 -9.57 15.64 -14.48
N ILE A 279 -10.86 15.84 -14.75
CA ILE A 279 -11.54 17.15 -14.64
C ILE A 279 -11.74 17.55 -13.18
N PHE A 280 -12.18 16.63 -12.32
CA PHE A 280 -12.47 16.88 -10.90
C PHE A 280 -11.25 16.74 -9.98
N GLY A 281 -10.08 16.42 -10.51
CA GLY A 281 -8.81 16.60 -9.83
C GLY A 281 -8.59 15.67 -8.63
N GLN A 282 -8.84 14.37 -8.80
CA GLN A 282 -8.23 13.35 -7.95
C GLN A 282 -6.90 12.91 -8.59
N LEU A 283 -5.86 13.67 -8.28
CA LEU A 283 -4.46 13.24 -8.28
C LEU A 283 -4.03 13.12 -6.82
#